data_AF-U9SKK4-F1
#
_entry.id   AF-U9SKK4-F1
#
_cell.length_a   1.000
_cell.length_b   1.000
_cell.length_c   1.000
_cell.angle_alpha   90.00
_cell.angle_beta   90.00
_cell.angle_gamma   90.00
#
_symmetry.space_group_name_H-M   'P 1'
#
loop_
_entity.id
_entity.type
_entity.pdbx_description
1 polymer ?
#
loop_
_entity_poly.entity_id
_entity_poly.type
_entity_poly.pdbx_seq_one_letter_code
_entity_poly.pdbx_strand_id
1 'polypeptide(L)'
;MTYFLASKLLLKDNDMLWLAIIGHTSLYITKRLALLDYKNNVDILDAEVKELNDLYMSNRLHRHKAVASEADDKRIIPIYEYNCVLMGHWTVYESILNSEYTITKMKLKENQGENLDKLLRNMGISHKMSKEYFPAMDVEVANRLAEMINSEGPKYKFDIPLYDGWAKFYGYKLPTFSASDAVYGLITLLKTKPSASIEFGVEIQWVNDFNGRFEWLNNFHTALDALDRKTDGYC
;
A
#
# COMPACT_ATOMS: atom_id res chain seq x y z
N MET A 1 18.24 -6.22 6.94
CA MET A 1 19.45 -6.73 7.62
C MET A 1 19.10 -7.55 8.87
N THR A 2 18.29 -7.02 9.79
CA THR A 2 17.80 -7.74 10.99
C THR A 2 17.02 -9.02 10.65
N TYR A 3 16.12 -8.95 9.66
CA TYR A 3 15.39 -10.14 9.20
C TYR A 3 16.32 -11.27 8.71
N PHE A 4 17.33 -10.96 7.90
CA PHE A 4 18.27 -11.97 7.42
C PHE A 4 19.08 -12.61 8.55
N LEU A 5 19.34 -11.87 9.63
CA LEU A 5 19.95 -12.45 10.82
C LEU A 5 19.01 -13.43 11.51
N ALA A 6 17.73 -13.07 11.69
CA ALA A 6 16.71 -13.95 12.26
C ALA A 6 16.48 -15.21 11.40
N SER A 7 16.47 -15.06 10.07
CA SER A 7 16.39 -16.16 9.10
C SER A 7 17.56 -17.14 9.27
N LYS A 8 18.80 -16.64 9.41
CA LYS A 8 19.98 -17.49 9.70
C LYS A 8 19.91 -18.22 11.03
N LEU A 9 19.22 -17.64 12.02
CA LEU A 9 19.01 -18.25 13.33
C LEU A 9 17.78 -19.18 13.37
N LEU A 10 17.09 -19.37 12.24
CA LEU A 10 15.83 -20.12 12.15
C LEU A 10 14.72 -19.58 13.06
N LEU A 11 14.76 -18.28 13.35
CA LEU A 11 13.78 -17.54 14.15
C LEU A 11 12.91 -16.63 13.27
N LYS A 12 12.83 -16.90 11.96
CA LYS A 12 12.01 -16.12 11.03
C LYS A 12 10.53 -16.49 11.18
N ASP A 13 9.69 -15.47 11.20
CA ASP A 13 8.24 -15.60 11.10
C ASP A 13 7.68 -14.59 10.08
N ASN A 14 6.37 -14.72 9.80
CA ASN A 14 5.68 -13.83 8.88
C ASN A 14 5.61 -12.38 9.39
N ASP A 15 5.62 -12.14 10.70
CA ASP A 15 5.50 -10.79 11.24
C ASP A 15 6.82 -10.02 11.07
N MET A 16 7.96 -10.64 11.33
CA MET A 16 9.28 -10.10 11.03
C MET A 16 9.50 -9.90 9.54
N LEU A 17 9.04 -10.84 8.69
CA LEU A 17 9.08 -10.67 7.24
C LEU A 17 8.23 -9.48 6.80
N TRP A 18 7.04 -9.32 7.36
CA TRP A 18 6.16 -8.19 7.08
C TRP A 18 6.81 -6.85 7.43
N LEU A 19 7.44 -6.74 8.59
CA LEU A 19 8.18 -5.54 9.00
C LEU A 19 9.34 -5.24 8.05
N ALA A 20 10.06 -6.27 7.59
CA ALA A 20 11.14 -6.11 6.61
C ALA A 20 10.61 -5.59 5.26
N ILE A 21 9.47 -6.12 4.80
CA ILE A 21 8.80 -5.70 3.56
C ILE A 21 8.30 -4.25 3.67
N ILE A 22 7.66 -3.87 4.78
CA ILE A 22 7.24 -2.48 5.04
C ILE A 22 8.47 -1.56 5.02
N GLY A 23 9.57 -1.96 5.68
CA GLY A 23 10.82 -1.21 5.68
C GLY A 23 11.37 -0.99 4.28
N HIS A 24 11.47 -2.05 3.46
CA HIS A 24 11.94 -1.96 2.08
C HIS A 24 11.03 -1.07 1.20
N THR A 25 9.72 -1.25 1.34
CA THR A 25 8.71 -0.45 0.63
C THR A 25 8.75 1.03 1.05
N SER A 26 9.06 1.31 2.32
CA SER A 26 9.18 2.68 2.82
C SER A 26 10.32 3.45 2.15
N LEU A 27 11.45 2.78 1.89
CA LEU A 27 12.59 3.38 1.20
C LEU A 27 12.22 3.75 -0.25
N TYR A 28 11.45 2.90 -0.92
CA TYR A 28 10.97 3.17 -2.28
C TYR A 28 9.95 4.32 -2.32
N ILE A 29 8.93 4.29 -1.46
CA ILE A 29 7.88 5.32 -1.41
C ILE A 29 8.47 6.69 -1.05
N THR A 30 9.40 6.74 -0.10
CA THR A 30 10.07 7.99 0.32
C THR A 30 11.21 8.43 -0.61
N LYS A 31 11.36 7.77 -1.77
CA LYS A 31 12.36 8.08 -2.81
C LYS A 31 13.82 7.99 -2.33
N ARG A 32 14.07 7.20 -1.28
CA ARG A 32 15.41 6.87 -0.78
C ARG A 32 16.03 5.68 -1.53
N LEU A 33 15.22 4.93 -2.27
CA LEU A 33 15.63 3.81 -3.11
C LEU A 33 15.05 3.96 -4.51
N ALA A 34 15.88 3.82 -5.54
CA ALA A 34 15.42 3.83 -6.93
C ALA A 34 14.71 2.51 -7.28
N LEU A 35 13.87 2.53 -8.33
CA LEU A 35 13.10 1.35 -8.74
C LEU A 35 13.99 0.15 -9.11
N LEU A 36 15.15 0.39 -9.73
CA LEU A 36 16.08 -0.68 -10.11
C LEU A 36 16.67 -1.36 -8.86
N ASP A 37 17.10 -0.58 -7.88
CA ASP A 37 17.64 -1.11 -6.63
C ASP A 37 16.57 -1.77 -5.77
N TYR A 38 15.33 -1.26 -5.83
CA TYR A 38 14.18 -1.90 -5.20
C TYR A 38 13.96 -3.31 -5.74
N LYS A 39 14.02 -3.48 -7.06
CA LYS A 39 13.84 -4.76 -7.75
C LYS A 39 14.91 -5.80 -7.38
N ASN A 40 16.15 -5.38 -7.11
CA ASN A 40 17.22 -6.29 -6.71
C ASN A 40 16.89 -7.13 -5.45
N ASN A 41 16.04 -6.60 -4.56
CA ASN A 41 15.64 -7.29 -3.34
C ASN A 41 14.26 -7.96 -3.46
N VAL A 42 13.51 -7.72 -4.53
CA VAL A 42 12.17 -8.31 -4.73
C VAL A 42 12.26 -9.82 -4.81
N ASP A 43 13.20 -10.36 -5.59
CA ASP A 43 13.35 -11.81 -5.77
C ASP A 43 13.66 -12.52 -4.44
N ILE A 44 14.48 -11.90 -3.60
CA ILE A 44 14.85 -12.44 -2.29
C ILE A 44 13.65 -12.46 -1.35
N LEU A 45 12.90 -11.35 -1.29
CA LEU A 45 11.71 -11.25 -0.44
C LEU A 45 10.58 -12.16 -0.95
N ASP A 46 10.40 -12.28 -2.26
CA ASP A 46 9.44 -13.20 -2.86
C ASP A 46 9.75 -14.66 -2.54
N ALA A 47 11.03 -15.05 -2.51
CA ALA A 47 11.44 -16.39 -2.11
C ALA A 47 11.08 -16.69 -0.65
N GLU A 48 11.36 -15.75 0.26
CA GLU A 48 11.02 -15.88 1.69
C GLU A 48 9.51 -15.91 1.92
N VAL A 49 8.74 -15.09 1.19
CA VAL A 49 7.27 -15.12 1.22
C VAL A 49 6.76 -16.48 0.77
N LYS A 50 7.27 -17.03 -0.33
CA LYS A 50 6.86 -18.34 -0.84
C LYS A 50 7.17 -19.47 0.15
N GLU A 51 8.34 -19.43 0.78
CA GLU A 51 8.77 -20.42 1.76
C GLU A 51 7.90 -20.38 3.02
N LEU A 52 7.65 -19.21 3.60
CA LEU A 52 6.89 -19.09 4.86
C LEU A 52 5.38 -19.26 4.73
N ASN A 53 4.84 -19.14 3.51
CA ASN A 53 3.40 -19.16 3.26
C ASN A 53 2.95 -20.34 2.38
N ASP A 54 3.84 -21.32 2.16
CA ASP A 54 3.62 -22.51 1.32
C ASP A 54 3.02 -22.20 -0.06
N LEU A 55 3.46 -21.09 -0.66
CA LEU A 55 2.93 -20.63 -1.94
C LEU A 55 3.65 -21.34 -3.09
N TYR A 56 3.20 -22.55 -3.43
CA TYR A 56 3.70 -23.27 -4.59
C TYR A 56 3.31 -22.55 -5.89
N MET A 57 4.30 -22.14 -6.68
CA MET A 57 4.14 -21.61 -8.06
C MET A 57 3.23 -20.38 -8.21
N SER A 58 2.90 -19.67 -7.12
CA SER A 58 2.03 -18.50 -7.21
C SER A 58 2.73 -17.34 -7.92
N ASN A 59 2.20 -16.97 -9.07
CA ASN A 59 2.55 -15.70 -9.71
C ASN A 59 2.04 -14.52 -8.87
N ARG A 60 2.71 -13.39 -9.01
CA ARG A 60 2.29 -12.11 -8.44
C ARG A 60 0.86 -11.80 -8.88
N LEU A 61 -0.04 -11.57 -7.92
CA LEU A 61 -1.47 -11.39 -8.19
C LEU A 61 -1.81 -9.93 -8.46
N HIS A 62 -2.88 -9.69 -9.21
CA HIS A 62 -3.48 -8.36 -9.27
C HIS A 62 -4.07 -8.01 -7.90
N ARG A 63 -3.90 -6.77 -7.43
CA ARG A 63 -4.39 -6.31 -6.11
C ARG A 63 -5.87 -6.61 -5.88
N HIS A 64 -6.73 -6.40 -6.87
CA HIS A 64 -8.17 -6.67 -6.73
C HIS A 64 -8.50 -8.17 -6.54
N LYS A 65 -7.56 -9.06 -6.88
CA LYS A 65 -7.69 -10.51 -6.68
C LYS A 65 -7.06 -10.99 -5.37
N ALA A 66 -6.41 -10.10 -4.62
CA ALA A 66 -5.76 -10.40 -3.35
C ALA A 66 -6.81 -10.45 -2.23
N VAL A 67 -7.49 -11.59 -2.11
CA VAL A 67 -8.54 -11.83 -1.11
C VAL A 67 -8.14 -13.03 -0.24
N ALA A 68 -8.36 -12.91 1.07
CA ALA A 68 -8.14 -13.99 2.03
C ALA A 68 -8.95 -15.23 1.63
N SER A 69 -8.33 -16.41 1.71
CA SER A 69 -8.99 -17.69 1.38
C SER A 69 -9.69 -18.33 2.59
N GLU A 70 -9.28 -17.94 3.80
CA GLU A 70 -9.72 -18.53 5.06
C GLU A 70 -9.96 -17.46 6.13
N ALA A 71 -10.73 -17.80 7.17
CA ALA A 71 -11.17 -16.85 8.19
C ALA A 71 -10.02 -16.33 9.07
N ASP A 72 -8.95 -17.10 9.20
CA ASP A 72 -7.73 -16.79 9.93
C ASP A 72 -6.50 -16.72 9.01
N ASP A 73 -6.72 -16.49 7.70
CA ASP A 73 -5.65 -16.33 6.73
C ASP A 73 -4.74 -15.16 7.11
N LYS A 74 -3.48 -15.47 7.44
CA LYS A 74 -2.44 -14.52 7.85
C LYS A 74 -1.31 -14.44 6.84
N ARG A 75 -1.51 -15.00 5.65
CA ARG A 75 -0.44 -15.12 4.68
C ARG A 75 -0.02 -13.75 4.14
N ILE A 76 1.24 -13.67 3.77
CA ILE A 76 1.75 -12.61 2.92
C ILE A 76 1.75 -13.14 1.50
N ILE A 77 1.29 -12.35 0.55
CA ILE A 77 1.29 -12.71 -0.87
C ILE A 77 1.93 -11.62 -1.72
N PRO A 78 2.64 -11.99 -2.81
CA PRO A 78 3.14 -11.03 -3.78
C PRO A 78 1.98 -10.49 -4.63
N ILE A 79 1.89 -9.17 -4.75
CA ILE A 79 0.90 -8.47 -5.57
C ILE A 79 1.55 -7.47 -6.53
N TYR A 80 0.87 -7.14 -7.62
CA TYR A 80 1.18 -5.96 -8.41
C TYR A 80 0.57 -4.75 -7.74
N GLU A 81 1.43 -3.81 -7.38
CA GLU A 81 1.05 -2.60 -6.69
C GLU A 81 0.98 -1.43 -7.66
N TYR A 82 -0.03 -0.57 -7.50
CA TYR A 82 -0.13 0.63 -8.32
C TYR A 82 0.83 1.69 -7.79
N ASN A 83 1.50 2.42 -8.69
CA ASN A 83 2.25 3.65 -8.40
C ASN A 83 1.30 4.80 -8.06
N CYS A 84 0.31 4.52 -7.22
CA CYS A 84 -0.69 5.43 -6.72
C CYS A 84 -0.87 5.26 -5.22
N VAL A 85 -1.11 6.36 -4.51
CA VAL A 85 -1.35 6.38 -3.07
C VAL A 85 -2.70 5.74 -2.76
N LEU A 86 -2.72 4.86 -1.76
CA LEU A 86 -3.94 4.33 -1.13
C LEU A 86 -4.96 3.68 -2.08
N MET A 87 -4.51 3.02 -3.17
CA MET A 87 -5.41 2.35 -4.13
C MET A 87 -6.32 1.31 -3.47
N GLY A 88 -5.91 0.70 -2.36
CA GLY A 88 -6.76 -0.23 -1.60
C GLY A 88 -7.86 0.41 -0.76
N HIS A 89 -7.85 1.74 -0.59
CA HIS A 89 -8.72 2.45 0.34
C HIS A 89 -9.46 3.62 -0.30
N TRP A 90 -9.02 4.10 -1.46
CA TRP A 90 -9.54 5.29 -2.12
C TRP A 90 -10.20 4.95 -3.46
N THR A 91 -10.83 5.96 -4.05
CA THR A 91 -11.28 5.89 -5.44
C THR A 91 -10.07 5.91 -6.39
N VAL A 92 -10.24 5.38 -7.61
CA VAL A 92 -9.18 5.45 -8.64
C VAL A 92 -8.83 6.90 -8.95
N TYR A 93 -9.85 7.77 -9.01
CA TYR A 93 -9.68 9.19 -9.29
C TYR A 93 -8.81 9.89 -8.25
N GLU A 94 -9.14 9.74 -6.96
CA GLU A 94 -8.41 10.38 -5.87
C GLU A 94 -6.99 9.82 -5.73
N SER A 95 -6.84 8.50 -5.87
CA SER A 95 -5.53 7.85 -5.81
C SER A 95 -4.60 8.42 -6.89
N ILE A 96 -5.05 8.48 -8.14
CA ILE A 96 -4.24 9.01 -9.24
C ILE A 96 -4.01 10.52 -9.08
N LEU A 97 -4.97 11.29 -8.58
CA LEU A 97 -4.81 12.74 -8.44
C LEU A 97 -3.79 13.12 -7.35
N ASN A 98 -3.76 12.38 -6.23
CA ASN A 98 -2.95 12.72 -5.06
C ASN A 98 -1.57 12.03 -5.01
N SER A 99 -1.24 11.24 -6.03
CA SER A 99 0.03 10.51 -6.05
C SER A 99 1.19 11.39 -6.49
N GLU A 100 2.30 11.37 -5.74
CA GLU A 100 3.50 12.13 -6.11
C GLU A 100 3.99 11.76 -7.52
N TYR A 101 3.93 10.48 -7.87
CA TYR A 101 4.34 9.99 -9.19
C TYR A 101 3.54 10.66 -10.31
N THR A 102 2.22 10.77 -10.17
CA THR A 102 1.34 11.34 -11.20
C THR A 102 1.39 12.87 -11.17
N ILE A 103 1.46 13.51 -10.00
CA ILE A 103 1.59 14.97 -9.85
C ILE A 103 2.87 15.47 -10.53
N THR A 104 3.97 14.73 -10.39
CA THR A 104 5.27 15.12 -10.96
C THR A 104 5.41 14.77 -12.43
N LYS A 105 4.80 13.67 -12.88
CA LYS A 105 4.97 13.15 -14.24
C LYS A 105 3.87 13.56 -15.19
N MET A 106 2.61 13.53 -14.77
CA MET A 106 1.51 13.87 -15.66
C MET A 106 1.68 15.32 -16.13
N LYS A 107 1.43 15.53 -17.42
CA LYS A 107 1.49 16.85 -18.03
C LYS A 107 0.65 17.80 -17.17
N LEU A 108 1.29 18.79 -16.54
CA LEU A 108 0.69 19.94 -15.85
C LEU A 108 0.39 19.72 -14.37
N LYS A 109 1.26 20.26 -13.49
CA LYS A 109 0.90 20.70 -12.14
C LYS A 109 -0.39 21.57 -12.11
N GLU A 110 -0.80 22.12 -13.27
CA GLU A 110 -1.92 23.06 -13.42
C GLU A 110 -3.21 22.43 -13.95
N ASN A 111 -3.16 21.41 -14.82
CA ASN A 111 -4.36 20.79 -15.45
C ASN A 111 -4.39 19.26 -15.25
N GLN A 112 -3.84 18.78 -14.14
CA GLN A 112 -3.80 17.35 -13.81
C GLN A 112 -5.21 16.74 -13.81
N GLY A 113 -6.20 17.44 -13.25
CA GLY A 113 -7.59 16.98 -13.20
C GLY A 113 -8.21 16.79 -14.58
N GLU A 114 -8.10 17.79 -15.46
CA GLU A 114 -8.63 17.68 -16.83
C GLU A 114 -7.92 16.59 -17.64
N ASN A 115 -6.62 16.42 -17.44
CA ASN A 115 -5.86 15.37 -18.10
C ASN A 115 -6.23 13.99 -17.59
N LEU A 116 -6.49 13.85 -16.30
CA LEU A 116 -7.02 12.62 -15.71
C LEU A 116 -8.40 12.31 -16.27
N ASP A 117 -9.30 13.28 -16.36
CA ASP A 117 -10.61 13.11 -16.97
C ASP A 117 -10.51 12.64 -18.43
N LYS A 118 -9.62 13.25 -19.21
CA LYS A 118 -9.36 12.83 -20.60
C LYS A 118 -8.78 11.42 -20.67
N LEU A 119 -7.81 11.09 -19.81
CA LEU A 119 -7.22 9.75 -19.73
C LEU A 119 -8.28 8.69 -19.39
N LEU A 120 -9.08 8.92 -18.36
CA LEU A 120 -10.18 8.03 -17.94
C LEU A 120 -11.19 7.81 -19.07
N ARG A 121 -11.57 8.87 -19.77
CA ARG A 121 -12.45 8.78 -20.95
C ARG A 121 -11.85 7.94 -22.07
N ASN A 122 -10.56 8.11 -22.37
CA ASN A 122 -9.89 7.32 -23.40
C ASN A 122 -9.77 5.83 -23.01
N MET A 123 -9.65 5.54 -21.72
CA MET A 123 -9.68 4.17 -21.18
C MET A 123 -11.09 3.57 -21.15
N GLY A 124 -12.14 4.37 -21.40
CA GLY A 124 -13.54 3.93 -21.31
C GLY A 124 -14.08 3.88 -19.88
N ILE A 125 -13.38 4.46 -18.91
CA ILE A 125 -13.85 4.57 -17.52
C ILE A 125 -14.66 5.85 -17.37
N SER A 126 -15.94 5.70 -17.01
CA SER A 126 -16.80 6.86 -16.76
C SER A 126 -16.37 7.63 -15.51
N HIS A 127 -16.66 8.94 -15.47
CA HIS A 127 -16.37 9.77 -14.29
C HIS A 127 -17.06 9.30 -13.01
N LYS A 128 -18.23 8.66 -13.16
CA LYS A 128 -18.94 8.08 -12.04
C LYS A 128 -18.17 6.87 -11.49
N MET A 129 -17.75 5.96 -12.36
CA MET A 129 -16.98 4.77 -11.99
C MET A 129 -15.62 5.12 -11.39
N SER A 130 -14.94 6.15 -11.89
CA SER A 130 -13.63 6.55 -11.34
C SER A 130 -13.71 7.08 -9.91
N LYS A 131 -14.90 7.52 -9.48
CA LYS A 131 -15.23 7.99 -8.13
C LYS A 131 -15.88 6.91 -7.24
N GLU A 132 -15.96 5.66 -7.71
CA GLU A 132 -16.26 4.52 -6.86
C GLU A 132 -14.97 4.03 -6.20
N TYR A 133 -15.08 3.52 -4.97
CA TYR A 133 -13.94 2.95 -4.26
C TYR A 133 -13.37 1.78 -5.07
N PHE A 134 -12.05 1.77 -5.29
CA PHE A 134 -11.42 0.76 -6.14
C PHE A 134 -11.71 -0.70 -5.70
N PRO A 135 -11.73 -1.05 -4.39
CA PRO A 135 -12.10 -2.40 -3.95
C PRO A 135 -13.55 -2.81 -4.27
N ALA A 136 -14.44 -1.83 -4.47
CA ALA A 136 -15.86 -2.04 -4.76
C ALA A 136 -16.20 -1.78 -6.24
N MET A 137 -15.20 -1.43 -7.05
CA MET A 137 -15.36 -1.15 -8.46
C MET A 137 -15.72 -2.44 -9.23
N ASP A 138 -16.33 -2.29 -10.40
CA ASP A 138 -16.57 -3.41 -11.29
C ASP A 138 -15.28 -4.23 -11.53
N VAL A 139 -15.39 -5.54 -11.34
CA VAL A 139 -14.24 -6.45 -11.32
C VAL A 139 -13.56 -6.54 -12.69
N GLU A 140 -14.31 -6.42 -13.78
CA GLU A 140 -13.74 -6.45 -15.13
C GLU A 140 -12.92 -5.19 -15.38
N VAL A 141 -13.48 -4.02 -15.02
CA VAL A 141 -12.79 -2.73 -15.15
C VAL A 141 -11.54 -2.70 -14.26
N ALA A 142 -11.65 -3.12 -13.01
CA ALA A 142 -10.54 -3.12 -12.08
C ALA A 142 -9.40 -4.05 -12.51
N ASN A 143 -9.71 -5.22 -13.06
CA ASN A 143 -8.69 -6.16 -13.55
C ASN A 143 -7.98 -5.66 -14.81
N ARG A 144 -8.64 -4.84 -15.63
CA ARG A 144 -8.07 -4.27 -16.86
C ARG A 144 -7.40 -2.91 -16.64
N LEU A 145 -7.50 -2.33 -15.44
CA LEU A 145 -7.02 -0.97 -15.16
C LEU A 145 -5.54 -0.78 -15.52
N ALA A 146 -4.68 -1.72 -15.13
CA ALA A 146 -3.25 -1.67 -15.47
C ALA A 146 -3.00 -1.71 -16.99
N GLU A 147 -3.73 -2.54 -17.73
CA GLU A 147 -3.61 -2.63 -19.19
C GLU A 147 -4.06 -1.34 -19.86
N MET A 148 -5.18 -0.76 -19.39
CA MET A 148 -5.71 0.51 -19.89
C MET A 148 -4.75 1.68 -19.61
N ILE A 149 -4.09 1.70 -18.45
CA ILE A 149 -3.07 2.72 -18.17
C ILE A 149 -1.84 2.50 -19.05
N ASN A 150 -1.41 1.26 -19.29
CA ASN A 150 -0.27 1.00 -20.17
C ASN A 150 -0.53 1.42 -21.63
N SER A 151 -1.78 1.34 -22.10
CA SER A 151 -2.13 1.75 -23.47
C SER A 151 -2.28 3.26 -23.62
N GLU A 152 -2.98 3.91 -22.69
CA GLU A 152 -3.34 5.34 -22.80
C GLU A 152 -2.45 6.28 -21.97
N GLY A 153 -1.88 5.80 -20.87
CA GLY A 153 -1.05 6.55 -19.93
C GLY A 153 0.20 7.21 -20.53
N PRO A 154 0.94 6.59 -21.47
CA PRO A 154 2.13 7.20 -22.06
C PRO A 154 1.87 8.55 -22.75
N LYS A 155 0.65 8.76 -23.30
CA LYS A 155 0.23 10.05 -23.89
C LYS A 155 0.24 11.19 -22.86
N TYR A 156 0.09 10.83 -21.59
CA TYR A 156 0.05 11.72 -20.43
C TYR A 156 1.29 11.62 -19.55
N LYS A 157 2.35 10.90 -19.96
CA LYS A 157 3.56 10.62 -19.15
C LYS A 157 3.30 9.76 -17.91
N PHE A 158 2.21 9.01 -17.93
CA PHE A 158 1.94 7.94 -16.98
C PHE A 158 2.51 6.63 -17.55
N ASP A 159 3.82 6.44 -17.40
CA ASP A 159 4.55 5.37 -18.10
C ASP A 159 4.66 4.06 -17.29
N ILE A 160 4.63 4.14 -15.96
CA ILE A 160 4.89 3.01 -15.06
C ILE A 160 3.73 2.91 -14.05
N PRO A 161 2.60 2.26 -14.39
CA PRO A 161 1.47 2.13 -13.49
C PRO A 161 1.72 1.19 -12.33
N LEU A 162 2.54 0.16 -12.52
CA LEU A 162 2.72 -0.91 -11.56
C LEU A 162 4.17 -1.05 -11.12
N TYR A 163 4.33 -1.53 -9.88
CA TYR A 163 5.58 -2.08 -9.35
C TYR A 163 5.28 -3.35 -8.54
N ASP A 164 6.33 -4.07 -8.19
CA ASP A 164 6.23 -5.28 -7.39
C ASP A 164 5.95 -4.92 -5.93
N GLY A 165 4.86 -5.42 -5.33
CA GLY A 165 4.52 -5.14 -3.92
C GLY A 165 4.03 -6.37 -3.17
N TRP A 166 3.59 -6.20 -1.93
CA TRP A 166 3.09 -7.30 -1.13
C TRP A 166 1.86 -6.89 -0.35
N ALA A 167 1.00 -7.87 -0.11
CA ALA A 167 -0.17 -7.73 0.72
C ALA A 167 -0.17 -8.79 1.82
N LYS A 168 -0.66 -8.41 2.99
CA LYS A 168 -0.88 -9.30 4.12
C LYS A 168 -2.37 -9.44 4.39
N PHE A 169 -2.79 -10.67 4.65
CA PHE A 169 -4.14 -10.99 5.06
C PHE A 169 -4.27 -10.97 6.59
N TYR A 170 -5.50 -10.69 7.04
CA TYR A 170 -5.87 -10.64 8.45
C TYR A 170 -7.18 -11.41 8.68
N GLY A 171 -7.41 -12.45 7.89
CA GLY A 171 -8.68 -13.16 7.82
C GLY A 171 -9.78 -12.37 7.11
N TYR A 172 -11.04 -12.74 7.34
CA TYR A 172 -12.20 -12.05 6.74
C TYR A 172 -12.61 -10.76 7.48
N LYS A 173 -12.11 -10.57 8.70
CA LYS A 173 -12.53 -9.45 9.56
C LYS A 173 -11.99 -8.11 9.08
N LEU A 174 -10.83 -8.13 8.43
CA LEU A 174 -10.13 -6.93 8.00
C LEU A 174 -9.80 -7.03 6.51
N PRO A 175 -9.82 -5.90 5.79
CA PRO A 175 -9.44 -5.88 4.40
C PRO A 175 -7.98 -6.29 4.24
N THR A 176 -7.66 -6.83 3.06
CA THR A 176 -6.28 -7.06 2.64
C THR A 176 -5.48 -5.76 2.73
N PHE A 177 -4.34 -5.81 3.40
CA PHE A 177 -3.53 -4.62 3.64
C PHE A 177 -2.23 -4.69 2.85
N SER A 178 -1.97 -3.72 1.98
CA SER A 178 -0.71 -3.69 1.22
C SER A 178 0.41 -3.05 2.02
N ALA A 179 1.66 -3.39 1.65
CA ALA A 179 2.84 -2.77 2.24
C ALA A 179 2.88 -1.26 1.97
N SER A 180 2.41 -0.80 0.81
CA SER A 180 2.38 0.63 0.50
C SER A 180 1.37 1.38 1.36
N ASP A 181 0.18 0.82 1.56
CA ASP A 181 -0.87 1.43 2.38
C ASP A 181 -0.42 1.52 3.84
N ALA A 182 0.24 0.47 4.35
CA ALA A 182 0.87 0.47 5.67
C ALA A 182 1.89 1.60 5.81
N VAL A 183 2.78 1.76 4.83
CA VAL A 183 3.78 2.84 4.82
C VAL A 183 3.12 4.21 4.84
N TYR A 184 2.10 4.46 4.01
CA TYR A 184 1.39 5.73 4.00
C TYR A 184 0.68 6.01 5.33
N GLY A 185 0.07 4.98 5.95
CA GLY A 185 -0.52 5.07 7.28
C GLY A 185 0.51 5.44 8.34
N LEU A 186 1.66 4.76 8.37
CA LEU A 186 2.74 5.03 9.32
C LEU A 186 3.34 6.43 9.13
N ILE A 187 3.58 6.85 7.89
CA ILE A 187 4.07 8.21 7.60
C ILE A 187 3.05 9.25 8.10
N THR A 188 1.76 8.99 7.92
CA THR A 188 0.69 9.85 8.43
C THR A 188 0.76 9.93 9.95
N LEU A 189 0.71 8.79 10.67
CA LEU A 189 0.77 8.76 12.14
C LEU A 189 2.01 9.46 12.71
N LEU A 190 3.16 9.33 12.04
CA LEU A 190 4.40 9.98 12.49
C LEU A 190 4.37 11.50 12.31
N LYS A 191 3.67 12.01 11.30
CA LYS A 191 3.71 13.44 10.91
C LYS A 191 2.49 14.23 11.36
N THR A 192 1.35 13.58 11.59
CA THR A 192 0.12 14.28 11.93
C THR A 192 0.09 14.68 13.40
N LYS A 193 -0.61 15.77 13.67
CA LYS A 193 -0.94 16.16 15.04
C LYS A 193 -2.18 15.40 15.48
N PRO A 194 -2.31 15.02 16.77
CA PRO A 194 -3.53 14.39 17.28
C PRO A 194 -4.80 15.22 17.02
N SER A 195 -4.69 16.55 16.96
CA SER A 195 -5.82 17.42 16.62
C SER A 195 -6.40 17.19 15.22
N ALA A 196 -5.56 16.75 14.27
CA ALA A 196 -6.02 16.48 12.91
C ALA A 196 -6.97 15.28 12.86
N SER A 197 -6.76 14.26 13.71
CA SER A 197 -7.68 13.11 13.75
C SER A 197 -9.08 13.53 14.21
N ILE A 198 -9.17 14.48 15.14
CA ILE A 198 -10.45 15.07 15.59
C ILE A 198 -11.11 15.86 14.46
N GLU A 199 -10.33 16.68 13.73
CA GLU A 199 -10.84 17.48 12.60
C GLU A 199 -11.42 16.61 11.48
N PHE A 200 -10.75 15.49 11.18
CA PHE A 200 -11.20 14.52 10.17
C PHE A 200 -12.20 13.49 10.71
N GLY A 201 -12.58 13.55 11.99
CA GLY A 201 -13.52 12.60 12.60
C GLY A 201 -13.00 11.16 12.66
N VAL A 202 -11.68 10.97 12.70
CA VAL A 202 -11.03 9.67 12.76
C VAL A 202 -10.61 9.37 14.20
N GLU A 203 -11.15 8.28 14.75
CA GLU A 203 -10.75 7.78 16.06
C GLU A 203 -9.39 7.08 15.98
N ILE A 204 -8.40 7.63 16.68
CA ILE A 204 -7.05 7.05 16.82
C ILE A 204 -6.74 6.99 18.31
N GLN A 205 -6.28 5.83 18.77
CA GLN A 205 -5.76 5.67 20.14
C GLN A 205 -4.33 6.22 20.19
N TRP A 206 -4.21 7.52 20.46
CA TRP A 206 -2.91 8.18 20.59
C TRP A 206 -2.23 7.82 21.91
N VAL A 207 -0.96 7.44 21.85
CA VAL A 207 -0.11 7.29 23.03
C VAL A 207 0.17 8.67 23.63
N ASN A 208 0.04 8.81 24.96
CA ASN A 208 0.28 10.07 25.67
C ASN A 208 1.19 9.93 26.89
N ASP A 209 2.12 8.98 26.85
CA ASP A 209 2.98 8.63 27.99
C ASP A 209 3.97 9.74 28.37
N PHE A 210 4.22 10.69 27.47
CA PHE A 210 5.21 11.76 27.65
C PHE A 210 4.59 13.13 28.00
N ASN A 211 3.36 13.16 28.51
CA ASN A 211 2.64 14.36 28.97
C ASN A 211 2.64 15.51 27.93
N GLY A 212 2.56 15.17 26.65
CA GLY A 212 2.58 16.12 25.52
C GLY A 212 3.89 16.90 25.32
N ARG A 213 4.95 16.66 26.11
CA ARG A 213 6.24 17.39 25.97
C ARG A 213 7.01 17.01 24.72
N PHE A 214 6.81 15.79 24.22
CA PHE A 214 7.46 15.24 23.04
C PHE A 214 6.40 14.65 22.10
N GLU A 215 5.65 15.50 21.40
CA GLU A 215 4.60 15.09 20.46
C GLU A 215 5.11 14.06 19.43
N TRP A 216 6.33 14.26 18.91
CA TRP A 216 6.96 13.31 17.98
C TRP A 216 7.21 11.93 18.60
N LEU A 217 7.46 11.84 19.90
CA LEU A 217 7.72 10.58 20.61
C LEU A 217 6.41 9.84 20.88
N ASN A 218 5.36 10.57 21.27
CA ASN A 218 3.99 10.04 21.33
C ASN A 218 3.56 9.47 19.96
N ASN A 219 3.80 10.20 18.87
CA ASN A 219 3.53 9.75 17.51
C ASN A 219 4.34 8.52 17.13
N PHE A 220 5.62 8.47 17.50
CA PHE A 220 6.49 7.31 17.27
C PHE A 220 5.94 6.05 17.95
N HIS A 221 5.57 6.14 19.22
CA HIS A 221 4.99 5.01 19.94
C HIS A 221 3.61 4.62 19.40
N THR A 222 2.78 5.60 18.99
CA THR A 222 1.49 5.31 18.33
C THR A 222 1.69 4.56 17.02
N ALA A 223 2.65 4.96 16.20
CA ALA A 223 2.97 4.27 14.95
C ALA A 223 3.58 2.87 15.19
N LEU A 224 4.35 2.70 16.26
CA LEU A 224 4.91 1.42 16.67
C LEU A 224 3.81 0.46 17.16
N ASP A 225 2.88 0.95 17.98
CA ASP A 225 1.75 0.16 18.47
C ASP A 225 0.79 -0.22 17.33
N ALA A 226 0.66 0.61 16.29
CA ALA A 226 -0.12 0.30 15.10
C ALA A 226 0.48 -0.82 14.24
N LEU A 227 1.80 -1.09 14.37
CA LEU A 227 2.45 -2.25 13.75
C LEU A 227 2.23 -3.52 14.56
N ASP A 228 2.05 -3.37 15.88
CA ASP A 228 1.83 -4.50 16.78
C ASP A 228 0.42 -5.04 16.61
N ARG A 229 0.35 -6.36 16.58
CA ARG A 229 -0.93 -7.07 16.53
C ARG A 229 -1.37 -7.31 17.95
N LYS A 230 -1.78 -6.25 18.67
CA LYS A 230 -2.58 -6.45 19.89
C LYS A 230 -3.96 -6.97 19.49
N THR A 231 -4.02 -8.27 19.19
CA THR A 231 -5.19 -9.07 19.46
C THR A 231 -5.34 -9.17 20.97
N ASP A 232 -5.95 -8.17 21.60
CA ASP A 232 -6.57 -8.33 22.91
C ASP A 232 -7.85 -7.50 22.96
N GLY A 233 -8.98 -8.22 22.82
CA GLY A 233 -10.31 -7.84 23.25
C GLY A 233 -10.98 -6.71 22.47
N TYR A 234 -11.92 -7.04 21.59
CA TYR A 234 -13.35 -6.78 21.82
C TYR A 234 -14.15 -7.74 20.92
N CYS A 235 -14.87 -8.64 21.57
CA CYS A 235 -16.05 -9.32 21.01
C CYS A 235 -17.15 -8.29 20.75
#